data_AF-A0A6B0WG09-F1
#
_entry.id   AF-A0A6B0WG09-F1
#
_cell.length_a   1.000
_cell.length_b   1.000
_cell.length_c   1.000
_cell.angle_alpha   90.00
_cell.angle_beta   90.00
_cell.angle_gamma   90.00
#
_symmetry.space_group_name_H-M   'P 1'
#
loop_
_entity.id
_entity.type
_entity.pdbx_description
1 polymer ?
#
loop_
_entity_poly.entity_id
_entity_poly.type
_entity_poly.pdbx_seq_one_letter_code
_entity_poly.pdbx_strand_id
1 'polypeptide(L)'
;MDLRSMNASTEGSRRVDGAVFGVIGNEEVMDVVKNSDHYRSELQGENRGRGVAIGFWFNVGFESSAYANVNPDGTVSLVLGSVDIGGTRASLAMQMAETRGIPGDDVKPHVVDTDSIGFTGVTGGSRTTFAGGWACHEAAMDIRTQMEERAAQIWEVDRDSVAYGDDGVIRGSGDDQSFTFAELAAQLPLTGGLIQGQADVSPMESGPAFAGHIVDVEVDPETGKVDVLRYTAVQDVGTAVHPSYVEGQMQGGVAQGVGMALTEEYFYSDDGTMLNSSLLDYRMPTALDLPMIDAIIVEVPNPGSPYGVRGVGEVPIVPPLAAVANAVSAALGQRMTTLPLTPRQILEETVLEE
;
A
#
# COMPACT_ATOMS: atom_id res chain seq x y z
N MET A 1 3.51 -24.76 -5.84
CA MET A 1 2.38 -23.97 -5.32
C MET A 1 1.37 -24.82 -4.53
N ASP A 2 1.08 -26.05 -4.96
CA ASP A 2 0.02 -26.87 -4.33
C ASP A 2 0.13 -27.02 -2.80
N LEU A 3 1.35 -27.24 -2.27
CA LEU A 3 1.57 -27.29 -0.81
C LEU A 3 1.16 -25.98 -0.11
N ARG A 4 1.43 -24.83 -0.71
CA ARG A 4 1.08 -23.52 -0.14
C ARG A 4 -0.44 -23.33 -0.18
N SER A 5 -1.08 -23.64 -1.30
CA SER A 5 -2.54 -23.54 -1.46
C SER A 5 -3.29 -24.43 -0.47
N MET A 6 -2.83 -25.66 -0.22
CA MET A 6 -3.43 -26.54 0.79
C MET A 6 -3.36 -25.98 2.23
N ASN A 7 -2.46 -25.03 2.49
CA ASN A 7 -2.23 -24.42 3.80
C ASN A 7 -2.54 -22.91 3.79
N ALA A 8 -3.26 -22.41 2.79
CA ALA A 8 -3.62 -21.02 2.71
C ALA A 8 -4.53 -20.65 3.90
N SER A 9 -4.22 -19.54 4.57
CA SER A 9 -5.16 -18.92 5.51
C SER A 9 -6.31 -18.30 4.73
N THR A 10 -7.52 -18.46 5.26
CA THR A 10 -8.78 -17.91 4.76
C THR A 10 -9.41 -16.99 5.80
N GLU A 11 -10.50 -16.33 5.44
CA GLU A 11 -11.39 -15.74 6.46
C GLU A 11 -11.77 -16.79 7.52
N GLY A 12 -11.74 -16.40 8.79
CA GLY A 12 -11.95 -17.28 9.94
C GLY A 12 -10.72 -18.06 10.40
N SER A 13 -9.62 -18.05 9.65
CA SER A 13 -8.37 -18.69 10.06
C SER A 13 -7.74 -17.97 11.27
N ARG A 14 -7.18 -18.74 12.21
CA ARG A 14 -6.56 -18.21 13.43
C ARG A 14 -5.07 -17.93 13.22
N ARG A 15 -4.66 -16.70 13.52
CA ARG A 15 -3.26 -16.25 13.53
C ARG A 15 -2.49 -16.81 14.72
N VAL A 16 -1.15 -16.75 14.63
CA VAL A 16 -0.23 -17.19 15.70
C VAL A 16 -0.38 -16.40 17.00
N ASP A 17 -0.75 -15.12 16.91
CA ASP A 17 -1.03 -14.25 18.06
C ASP A 17 -2.46 -14.42 18.61
N GLY A 18 -3.24 -15.33 18.03
CA GLY A 18 -4.56 -15.72 18.49
C GLY A 18 -5.73 -14.92 17.89
N ALA A 19 -5.44 -13.84 17.14
CA ALA A 19 -6.45 -13.11 16.38
C ALA A 19 -7.03 -13.96 15.24
N VAL A 20 -8.25 -13.64 14.80
CA VAL A 20 -8.91 -14.33 13.69
C VAL A 20 -8.89 -13.41 12.47
N PHE A 21 -8.57 -13.96 11.31
CA PHE A 21 -8.66 -13.20 10.06
C PHE A 21 -10.13 -12.90 9.74
N GLY A 22 -10.44 -11.63 9.48
CA GLY A 22 -11.62 -11.24 8.70
C GLY A 22 -11.39 -11.53 7.21
N VAL A 23 -12.01 -10.75 6.34
CA VAL A 23 -11.81 -10.84 4.88
C VAL A 23 -10.34 -10.57 4.51
N ILE A 24 -9.71 -11.52 3.83
CA ILE A 24 -8.30 -11.48 3.36
C ILE A 24 -8.19 -12.11 1.98
N GLY A 25 -7.27 -11.62 1.13
CA GLY A 25 -7.08 -12.09 -0.25
C GLY A 25 -5.98 -13.13 -0.47
N ASN A 26 -5.67 -13.98 0.52
CA ASN A 26 -4.54 -14.90 0.41
C ASN A 26 -4.78 -16.02 -0.62
N GLU A 27 -5.98 -16.59 -0.69
CA GLU A 27 -6.31 -17.62 -1.68
C GLU A 27 -6.30 -17.04 -3.10
N GLU A 28 -6.86 -15.85 -3.27
CA GLU A 28 -6.88 -15.10 -4.53
C GLU A 28 -5.47 -14.78 -5.01
N VAL A 29 -4.58 -14.33 -4.12
CA VAL A 29 -3.16 -14.12 -4.43
C VAL A 29 -2.50 -15.43 -4.87
N MET A 30 -2.71 -16.54 -4.14
CA MET A 30 -2.12 -17.83 -4.51
C MET A 30 -2.65 -18.36 -5.85
N ASP A 31 -3.94 -18.16 -6.13
CA ASP A 31 -4.57 -18.55 -7.37
C ASP A 31 -4.05 -17.73 -8.55
N VAL A 32 -3.86 -16.42 -8.38
CA VAL A 32 -3.23 -15.57 -9.40
C VAL A 32 -1.78 -15.97 -9.62
N VAL A 33 -1.00 -16.21 -8.57
CA VAL A 33 0.37 -16.73 -8.69
C VAL A 33 0.39 -18.03 -9.51
N LYS A 34 -0.45 -19.01 -9.15
CA LYS A 34 -0.53 -20.32 -9.80
C LYS A 34 -0.96 -20.22 -11.27
N ASN A 35 -1.81 -19.25 -11.60
CA ASN A 35 -2.34 -19.09 -12.94
C ASN A 35 -1.60 -18.06 -13.80
N SER A 36 -0.65 -17.31 -13.23
CA SER A 36 0.14 -16.31 -13.95
C SER A 36 0.95 -16.91 -15.10
N ASP A 37 1.13 -16.11 -16.16
CA ASP A 37 1.99 -16.46 -17.29
C ASP A 37 3.43 -16.74 -16.85
N HIS A 38 3.91 -16.01 -15.83
CA HIS A 38 5.24 -16.25 -15.26
C HIS A 38 5.32 -17.66 -14.67
N TYR A 39 4.47 -18.02 -13.71
CA TYR A 39 4.57 -19.33 -13.04
C TYR A 39 4.36 -20.52 -13.99
N ARG A 40 3.50 -20.36 -15.00
CA ARG A 40 3.15 -21.43 -15.96
C ARG A 40 4.12 -21.54 -17.14
N SER A 41 4.95 -20.54 -17.38
CA SER A 41 5.96 -20.57 -18.44
C SER A 41 7.01 -21.64 -18.18
N GLU A 42 7.58 -22.21 -19.23
CA GLU A 42 8.75 -23.09 -19.12
C GLU A 42 10.01 -22.25 -18.84
N LEU A 43 10.80 -22.65 -17.86
CA LEU A 43 12.12 -22.07 -17.61
C LEU A 43 13.17 -22.99 -18.22
N GLN A 44 13.79 -22.55 -19.31
CA GLN A 44 14.81 -23.29 -20.05
C GLN A 44 16.20 -22.71 -19.77
N GLY A 45 17.24 -23.55 -19.82
CA GLY A 45 18.65 -23.18 -19.66
C GLY A 45 19.31 -23.89 -18.48
N GLU A 46 20.64 -23.98 -18.50
CA GLU A 46 21.42 -24.57 -17.40
C GLU A 46 21.53 -23.57 -16.23
N ASN A 47 21.65 -24.10 -15.01
CA ASN A 47 21.81 -23.30 -13.78
C ASN A 47 20.73 -22.21 -13.60
N ARG A 48 19.51 -22.50 -14.04
CA ARG A 48 18.35 -21.63 -13.88
C ARG A 48 17.36 -22.23 -12.92
N GLY A 49 16.75 -21.39 -12.10
CA GLY A 49 15.79 -21.81 -11.10
C GLY A 49 14.65 -20.82 -10.95
N ARG A 50 13.47 -21.37 -10.68
CA ARG A 50 12.27 -20.61 -10.34
C ARG A 50 11.98 -20.73 -8.86
N GLY A 51 11.88 -19.59 -8.20
CA GLY A 51 11.49 -19.49 -6.80
C GLY A 51 10.11 -18.87 -6.63
N VAL A 52 9.39 -19.32 -5.60
CA VAL A 52 8.10 -18.74 -5.21
C VAL A 52 8.05 -18.57 -3.70
N ALA A 53 7.51 -17.45 -3.23
CA ALA A 53 7.24 -17.20 -1.82
C ALA A 53 5.91 -16.46 -1.63
N ILE A 54 5.28 -16.67 -0.47
CA ILE A 54 4.10 -15.93 -0.04
C ILE A 54 4.48 -15.19 1.25
N GLY A 55 4.19 -13.91 1.31
CA GLY A 55 4.44 -13.02 2.45
C GLY A 55 3.13 -12.52 3.04
N PHE A 56 3.22 -12.19 4.32
CA PHE A 56 2.12 -11.67 5.12
C PHE A 56 2.58 -10.37 5.77
N TRP A 57 1.74 -9.35 5.73
CA TRP A 57 1.91 -8.14 6.51
C TRP A 57 0.66 -7.84 7.30
N PHE A 58 0.84 -7.51 8.57
CA PHE A 58 -0.27 -7.36 9.49
C PHE A 58 -1.06 -6.07 9.26
N ASN A 59 -0.41 -5.03 8.70
CA ASN A 59 -0.87 -3.64 8.69
C ASN A 59 -1.21 -3.14 10.11
N VAL A 60 -1.21 -1.82 10.32
CA VAL A 60 -1.69 -1.24 11.59
C VAL A 60 -2.65 -0.08 11.34
N GLY A 61 -3.47 0.21 12.34
CA GLY A 61 -4.27 1.43 12.41
C GLY A 61 -3.46 2.51 13.14
N PHE A 62 -3.84 2.87 14.36
CA PHE A 62 -3.36 4.04 15.14
C PHE A 62 -4.02 5.36 14.75
N GLU A 63 -3.80 6.37 15.59
CA GLU A 63 -4.40 7.69 15.54
C GLU A 63 -4.07 8.45 14.26
N SER A 64 -5.10 9.00 13.62
CA SER A 64 -4.96 9.88 12.46
C SER A 64 -5.92 11.06 12.59
N SER A 65 -5.42 12.24 12.23
CA SER A 65 -6.22 13.46 12.17
C SER A 65 -6.28 14.00 10.76
N ALA A 66 -7.43 14.55 10.38
CA ALA A 66 -7.62 15.30 9.15
C ALA A 66 -8.46 16.55 9.44
N TYR A 67 -8.12 17.64 8.78
CA TYR A 67 -8.90 18.88 8.80
C TYR A 67 -9.04 19.40 7.38
N ALA A 68 -10.21 19.93 7.01
CA ALA A 68 -10.43 20.50 5.69
C ALA A 68 -11.27 21.78 5.76
N ASN A 69 -11.02 22.70 4.84
CA ASN A 69 -11.80 23.91 4.66
C ASN A 69 -12.33 23.98 3.22
N VAL A 70 -13.63 24.29 3.09
CA VAL A 70 -14.26 24.51 1.78
C VAL A 70 -14.03 25.95 1.34
N ASN A 71 -13.46 26.12 0.15
CA ASN A 71 -13.20 27.43 -0.43
C ASN A 71 -14.39 27.87 -1.31
N PRO A 72 -14.66 29.19 -1.43
CA PRO A 72 -15.78 29.70 -2.23
C PRO A 72 -15.72 29.37 -3.73
N ASP A 73 -14.57 28.95 -4.25
CA ASP A 73 -14.40 28.50 -5.64
C ASP A 73 -14.75 27.02 -5.86
N GLY A 74 -15.20 26.32 -4.81
CA GLY A 74 -15.54 24.89 -4.86
C GLY A 74 -14.37 23.96 -4.59
N THR A 75 -13.16 24.47 -4.36
CA THR A 75 -12.01 23.64 -3.95
C THR A 75 -12.02 23.36 -2.44
N VAL A 76 -11.28 22.33 -2.02
CA VAL A 76 -11.12 21.96 -0.61
C VAL A 76 -9.64 22.01 -0.23
N SER A 77 -9.29 22.82 0.76
CA SER A 77 -7.97 22.80 1.38
C SER A 77 -7.93 21.70 2.44
N LEU A 78 -7.14 20.65 2.24
CA LEU A 78 -7.03 19.49 3.13
C LEU A 78 -5.70 19.54 3.90
N VAL A 79 -5.76 19.42 5.21
CA VAL A 79 -4.62 19.45 6.14
C VAL A 79 -4.48 18.08 6.78
N LEU A 80 -3.26 17.53 6.73
CA LEU A 80 -2.93 16.16 7.12
C LEU A 80 -1.74 16.16 8.09
N GLY A 81 -1.77 15.28 9.10
CA GLY A 81 -0.69 15.14 10.07
C GLY A 81 0.33 14.06 9.73
N SER A 82 0.01 13.15 8.81
CA SER A 82 0.94 12.09 8.38
C SER A 82 1.98 12.63 7.40
N VAL A 83 3.26 12.41 7.69
CA VAL A 83 4.37 12.78 6.80
C VAL A 83 4.31 11.97 5.50
N ASP A 84 4.36 12.66 4.37
CA ASP A 84 4.36 12.00 3.06
C ASP A 84 5.77 11.57 2.65
N ILE A 85 5.97 10.25 2.60
CA ILE A 85 7.23 9.61 2.18
C ILE A 85 7.06 8.71 0.95
N GLY A 86 5.87 8.70 0.33
CA GLY A 86 5.52 7.69 -0.68
C GLY A 86 4.32 8.02 -1.57
N GLY A 87 3.85 9.27 -1.57
CA GLY A 87 2.70 9.72 -2.37
C GLY A 87 1.36 9.70 -1.63
N THR A 88 1.36 9.62 -0.30
CA THR A 88 0.12 9.48 0.50
C THR A 88 -0.78 10.72 0.46
N ARG A 89 -0.23 11.92 0.23
CA ARG A 89 -1.07 13.13 0.09
C ARG A 89 -2.09 13.01 -1.04
N ALA A 90 -1.67 12.46 -2.17
CA ALA A 90 -2.54 12.31 -3.33
C ALA A 90 -3.63 11.27 -3.07
N SER A 91 -3.29 10.11 -2.49
CA SER A 91 -4.27 9.06 -2.19
C SER A 91 -5.29 9.51 -1.13
N LEU A 92 -4.87 10.30 -0.14
CA LEU A 92 -5.76 10.86 0.88
C LEU A 92 -6.68 11.95 0.31
N ALA A 93 -6.17 12.80 -0.59
CA ALA A 93 -6.97 13.78 -1.31
C ALA A 93 -8.05 13.11 -2.18
N MET A 94 -7.72 12.04 -2.90
CA MET A 94 -8.68 11.25 -3.69
C MET A 94 -9.78 10.66 -2.79
N GLN A 95 -9.43 10.15 -1.61
CA GLN A 95 -10.42 9.62 -0.67
C GLN A 95 -11.37 10.68 -0.11
N MET A 96 -10.89 11.90 0.13
CA MET A 96 -11.76 13.03 0.48
C MET A 96 -12.65 13.44 -0.70
N ALA A 97 -12.08 13.53 -1.89
CA ALA A 97 -12.79 13.91 -3.10
C ALA A 97 -13.94 12.93 -3.41
N GLU A 98 -13.69 11.63 -3.26
CA GLU A 98 -14.68 10.56 -3.41
C GLU A 98 -15.87 10.76 -2.46
N THR A 99 -15.63 11.07 -1.17
CA THR A 99 -16.75 11.32 -0.23
C THR A 99 -17.58 12.54 -0.61
N ARG A 100 -17.01 13.47 -1.39
CA ARG A 100 -17.65 14.72 -1.79
C ARG A 100 -18.26 14.67 -3.19
N GLY A 101 -17.96 13.64 -3.97
CA GLY A 101 -18.33 13.62 -5.39
C GLY A 101 -17.74 14.82 -6.15
N ILE A 102 -16.51 15.25 -5.80
CA ILE A 102 -15.78 16.32 -6.51
C ILE A 102 -14.53 15.74 -7.19
N PRO A 103 -13.96 16.43 -8.20
CA PRO A 103 -12.69 16.02 -8.78
C PRO A 103 -11.56 15.95 -7.74
N GLY A 104 -10.72 14.92 -7.83
CA GLY A 104 -9.54 14.78 -6.95
C GLY A 104 -8.59 15.98 -7.00
N ASP A 105 -8.47 16.61 -8.18
CA ASP A 105 -7.67 17.81 -8.37
C ASP A 105 -8.23 19.02 -7.62
N ASP A 106 -9.51 19.04 -7.23
CA ASP A 106 -10.12 20.13 -6.47
C ASP A 106 -9.85 20.02 -4.96
N VAL A 107 -9.23 18.93 -4.50
CA VAL A 107 -8.71 18.79 -3.14
C VAL A 107 -7.22 19.12 -3.11
N LYS A 108 -6.83 20.08 -2.27
CA LYS A 108 -5.46 20.60 -2.14
C LYS A 108 -4.85 20.12 -0.81
N PRO A 109 -4.11 18.99 -0.80
CA PRO A 109 -3.55 18.42 0.42
C PRO A 109 -2.26 19.13 0.85
N HIS A 110 -2.16 19.42 2.15
CA HIS A 110 -1.00 19.98 2.83
C HIS A 110 -0.64 19.12 4.04
N VAL A 111 0.63 18.75 4.15
CA VAL A 111 1.18 18.16 5.37
C VAL A 111 1.75 19.29 6.21
N VAL A 112 1.32 19.39 7.45
CA VAL A 112 1.66 20.50 8.36
C VAL A 112 2.49 20.03 9.54
N ASP A 113 2.94 20.97 10.36
CA ASP A 113 3.65 20.71 11.61
C ASP A 113 2.69 20.27 12.74
N THR A 114 3.31 19.83 13.84
CA THR A 114 2.60 19.28 15.01
C THR A 114 1.82 20.33 15.82
N ASP A 115 2.06 21.63 15.61
CA ASP A 115 1.31 22.69 16.30
C ASP A 115 0.01 23.04 15.53
N SER A 116 -0.13 22.54 14.30
CA SER A 116 -1.17 22.95 13.34
C SER A 116 -2.26 21.91 13.11
N ILE A 117 -2.13 20.69 13.63
CA ILE A 117 -3.13 19.61 13.47
C ILE A 117 -3.13 18.67 14.69
N GLY A 118 -4.22 17.93 14.87
CA GLY A 118 -4.34 16.84 15.84
C GLY A 118 -3.27 15.76 15.66
N PHE A 119 -3.03 15.00 16.73
CA PHE A 119 -2.00 13.98 16.76
C PHE A 119 -2.23 12.92 15.68
N THR A 120 -1.22 12.71 14.84
CA THR A 120 -1.19 11.61 13.88
C THR A 120 0.00 10.71 14.18
N GLY A 121 -0.25 9.41 14.25
CA GLY A 121 0.79 8.41 14.43
C GLY A 121 1.82 8.38 13.30
N VAL A 122 2.88 7.60 13.49
CA VAL A 122 3.99 7.49 12.53
C VAL A 122 3.51 7.13 11.11
N THR A 123 4.27 7.51 10.09
CA THR A 123 4.11 6.93 8.74
C THR A 123 4.99 5.68 8.65
N GLY A 124 4.37 4.52 8.87
CA GLY A 124 5.02 3.21 8.93
C GLY A 124 4.01 2.13 9.33
N GLY A 125 4.36 0.84 9.24
CA GLY A 125 3.39 -0.23 9.48
C GLY A 125 2.23 -0.24 8.46
N SER A 126 2.42 0.46 7.33
CA SER A 126 1.50 0.56 6.20
C SER A 126 0.12 1.09 6.58
N ARG A 127 0.05 1.95 7.60
CA ARG A 127 -1.20 2.49 8.15
C ARG A 127 -1.81 3.67 7.41
N THR A 128 -0.98 4.47 6.74
CA THR A 128 -1.32 5.87 6.44
C THR A 128 -2.51 6.00 5.49
N THR A 129 -2.56 5.23 4.41
CA THR A 129 -3.70 5.24 3.47
C THR A 129 -5.00 4.80 4.13
N PHE A 130 -4.94 3.81 5.03
CA PHE A 130 -6.11 3.27 5.73
C PHE A 130 -6.62 4.24 6.82
N ALA A 131 -5.80 4.55 7.83
CA ALA A 131 -6.22 5.36 8.96
C ALA A 131 -6.38 6.85 8.59
N GLY A 132 -5.46 7.40 7.79
CA GLY A 132 -5.59 8.76 7.27
C GLY A 132 -6.77 8.88 6.30
N GLY A 133 -7.02 7.84 5.51
CA GLY A 133 -8.15 7.79 4.58
C GLY A 133 -9.48 7.80 5.30
N TRP A 134 -9.58 7.05 6.40
CA TRP A 134 -10.72 7.10 7.31
C TRP A 134 -10.89 8.52 7.89
N ALA A 135 -9.83 9.14 8.41
CA ALA A 135 -9.93 10.51 8.92
C ALA A 135 -10.43 11.49 7.85
N CYS A 136 -9.95 11.37 6.61
CA CYS A 136 -10.43 12.17 5.49
C CYS A 136 -11.91 11.92 5.19
N HIS A 137 -12.35 10.67 5.24
CA HIS A 137 -13.76 10.31 5.07
C HIS A 137 -14.65 10.98 6.13
N GLU A 138 -14.30 10.88 7.42
CA GLU A 138 -15.09 11.46 8.51
C GLU A 138 -15.10 12.99 8.45
N ALA A 139 -13.94 13.62 8.17
CA ALA A 139 -13.86 15.08 7.99
C ALA A 139 -14.71 15.52 6.79
N ALA A 140 -14.76 14.72 5.73
CA ALA A 140 -15.68 14.96 4.63
C ALA A 140 -17.13 14.80 5.10
N MET A 141 -17.50 13.73 5.81
CA MET A 141 -18.87 13.57 6.32
C MET A 141 -19.35 14.74 7.20
N ASP A 142 -18.47 15.34 8.00
CA ASP A 142 -18.72 16.60 8.72
C ASP A 142 -19.06 17.76 7.77
N ILE A 143 -18.26 17.98 6.72
CA ILE A 143 -18.56 18.96 5.64
C ILE A 143 -19.93 18.70 5.01
N ARG A 144 -20.35 17.43 4.88
CA ARG A 144 -21.62 17.09 4.20
C ARG A 144 -22.78 17.56 5.04
N THR A 145 -22.72 17.27 6.33
CA THR A 145 -23.73 17.69 7.30
C THR A 145 -23.91 19.21 7.26
N GLN A 146 -22.81 19.95 7.30
CA GLN A 146 -22.84 21.42 7.24
C GLN A 146 -23.35 21.96 5.90
N MET A 147 -23.05 21.30 4.79
CA MET A 147 -23.59 21.67 3.47
C MET A 147 -25.09 21.43 3.37
N GLU A 148 -25.59 20.31 3.87
CA GLU A 148 -27.02 20.02 3.92
C GLU A 148 -27.76 21.06 4.80
N GLU A 149 -27.21 21.37 5.98
CA GLU A 149 -27.73 22.42 6.85
C GLU A 149 -27.74 23.79 6.16
N ARG A 150 -26.66 24.12 5.42
CA ARG A 150 -26.56 25.39 4.71
C ARG A 150 -27.56 25.50 3.58
N ALA A 151 -27.73 24.44 2.79
CA ALA A 151 -28.74 24.41 1.73
C ALA A 151 -30.16 24.52 2.30
N ALA A 152 -30.44 23.84 3.42
CA ALA A 152 -31.73 23.93 4.11
C ALA A 152 -32.04 25.36 4.57
N GLN A 153 -31.03 26.07 5.11
CA GLN A 153 -31.16 27.48 5.48
C GLN A 153 -31.44 28.39 4.27
N ILE A 154 -30.70 28.21 3.17
CA ILE A 154 -30.88 28.99 1.94
C ILE A 154 -32.28 28.79 1.35
N TRP A 155 -32.79 27.56 1.41
CA TRP A 155 -34.11 27.20 0.88
C TRP A 155 -35.25 27.40 1.89
N GLU A 156 -34.96 27.82 3.12
CA GLU A 156 -35.92 27.97 4.21
C GLU A 156 -36.76 26.70 4.47
N VAL A 157 -36.12 25.53 4.39
CA VAL A 157 -36.74 24.21 4.62
C VAL A 157 -36.11 23.50 5.81
N ASP A 158 -36.75 22.42 6.26
CA ASP A 158 -36.17 21.54 7.27
C ASP A 158 -34.96 20.78 6.70
N ARG A 159 -33.91 20.59 7.52
CA ARG A 159 -32.70 19.88 7.10
C ARG A 159 -32.99 18.45 6.62
N ASP A 160 -33.98 17.77 7.20
CA ASP A 160 -34.33 16.40 6.81
C ASP A 160 -35.00 16.32 5.41
N SER A 161 -35.36 17.46 4.83
CA SER A 161 -35.82 17.56 3.44
C SER A 161 -34.68 17.77 2.44
N VAL A 162 -33.42 17.85 2.91
CA VAL A 162 -32.22 18.03 2.10
C VAL A 162 -31.37 16.77 2.14
N ALA A 163 -30.88 16.35 0.98
CA ALA A 163 -29.96 15.23 0.84
C ALA A 163 -28.79 15.62 -0.04
N TYR A 164 -27.58 15.37 0.44
CA TYR A 164 -26.37 15.40 -0.39
C TYR A 164 -26.15 14.00 -0.96
N GLY A 165 -26.33 13.85 -2.27
CA GLY A 165 -26.04 12.60 -2.97
C GLY A 165 -24.56 12.34 -3.17
N ASP A 166 -24.20 11.06 -3.32
CA ASP A 166 -22.82 10.63 -3.59
C ASP A 166 -22.31 11.14 -4.96
N ASP A 167 -23.21 11.64 -5.80
CA ASP A 167 -22.92 12.27 -7.10
C ASP A 167 -22.47 13.74 -7.00
N GLY A 168 -22.19 14.24 -5.80
CA GLY A 168 -21.70 15.62 -5.62
C GLY A 168 -22.79 16.69 -5.53
N VAL A 169 -24.06 16.29 -5.55
CA VAL A 169 -25.19 17.22 -5.67
C VAL A 169 -26.07 17.21 -4.41
N ILE A 170 -26.27 18.40 -3.85
CA ILE A 170 -27.21 18.67 -2.77
C ILE A 170 -28.60 18.94 -3.37
N ARG A 171 -29.62 18.27 -2.85
CA ARG A 171 -31.01 18.35 -3.35
C ARG A 171 -31.98 18.59 -2.22
N GLY A 172 -32.96 19.46 -2.45
CA GLY A 172 -34.10 19.68 -1.58
C GLY A 172 -35.36 18.95 -2.07
N SER A 173 -36.51 19.34 -1.54
CA SER A 173 -37.81 18.73 -1.88
C SER A 173 -38.52 19.41 -3.06
N GLY A 174 -38.12 20.63 -3.43
CA GLY A 174 -38.64 21.35 -4.59
C GLY A 174 -37.85 21.09 -5.88
N ASP A 175 -38.51 21.18 -7.03
CA ASP A 175 -37.92 20.88 -8.35
C ASP A 175 -36.73 21.78 -8.71
N ASP A 176 -36.67 23.00 -8.17
CA ASP A 176 -35.58 23.97 -8.38
C ASP A 176 -34.55 23.99 -7.23
N GLN A 177 -34.67 23.09 -6.25
CA GLN A 177 -33.79 23.03 -5.08
C GLN A 177 -32.64 22.06 -5.33
N SER A 178 -31.63 22.52 -6.05
CA SER A 178 -30.40 21.76 -6.24
C SER A 178 -29.17 22.67 -6.30
N PHE A 179 -28.09 22.20 -5.68
CA PHE A 179 -26.76 22.79 -5.82
C PHE A 179 -25.74 21.68 -6.06
N THR A 180 -24.82 21.89 -6.98
CA THR A 180 -23.52 21.20 -6.94
C THR A 180 -22.71 21.68 -5.72
N PHE A 181 -21.68 20.92 -5.33
CA PHE A 181 -20.73 21.34 -4.29
C PHE A 181 -20.19 22.76 -4.52
N ALA A 182 -19.75 23.06 -5.74
CA ALA A 182 -19.17 24.35 -6.10
C ALA A 182 -20.20 25.50 -6.07
N GLU A 183 -21.43 25.25 -6.53
CA GLU A 183 -22.50 26.27 -6.48
C GLU A 183 -22.86 26.64 -5.05
N LEU A 184 -22.98 25.66 -4.15
CA LEU A 184 -23.24 25.93 -2.74
C LEU A 184 -22.02 26.60 -2.08
N ALA A 185 -20.81 26.17 -2.40
CA ALA A 185 -19.57 26.77 -1.90
C ALA A 185 -19.48 28.27 -2.25
N ALA A 186 -19.89 28.66 -3.46
CA ALA A 186 -19.92 30.05 -3.89
C ALA A 186 -20.89 30.94 -3.08
N GLN A 187 -21.90 30.35 -2.44
CA GLN A 187 -22.85 31.07 -1.59
C GLN A 187 -22.36 31.28 -0.15
N LEU A 188 -21.31 30.58 0.30
CA LEU A 188 -20.86 30.59 1.70
C LEU A 188 -20.57 32.00 2.27
N PRO A 189 -19.93 32.93 1.53
CA PRO A 189 -19.67 34.28 2.06
C PRO A 189 -20.93 35.06 2.45
N LEU A 190 -22.08 34.70 1.89
CA LEU A 190 -23.35 35.42 2.07
C LEU A 190 -24.31 34.72 3.03
N THR A 191 -23.99 33.50 3.47
CA THR A 191 -24.98 32.59 4.07
C THR A 191 -24.61 32.05 5.45
N GLY A 192 -23.65 32.68 6.15
CA GLY A 192 -23.33 32.34 7.54
C GLY A 192 -21.91 31.87 7.81
N GLY A 193 -20.98 32.10 6.87
CA GLY A 193 -19.55 31.82 7.07
C GLY A 193 -19.07 30.54 6.39
N LEU A 194 -17.83 30.16 6.70
CA LEU A 194 -17.10 29.04 6.09
C LEU A 194 -17.65 27.68 6.55
N ILE A 195 -17.42 26.64 5.73
CA ILE A 195 -17.66 25.24 6.08
C ILE A 195 -16.31 24.55 6.25
N GLN A 196 -16.19 23.78 7.32
CA GLN A 196 -14.96 23.10 7.71
C GLN A 196 -15.27 21.67 8.12
N GLY A 197 -14.35 20.74 7.88
CA GLY A 197 -14.45 19.37 8.32
C GLY A 197 -13.29 19.03 9.23
N GLN A 198 -13.53 18.27 10.29
CA GLN A 198 -12.47 17.76 11.14
C GLN A 198 -12.76 16.34 11.60
N ALA A 199 -11.71 15.55 11.76
CA ALA A 199 -11.81 14.23 12.33
C ALA A 199 -10.52 13.79 13.01
N ASP A 200 -10.69 13.11 14.14
CA ASP A 200 -9.67 12.33 14.83
C ASP A 200 -10.18 10.89 14.92
N VAL A 201 -9.43 9.95 14.36
CA VAL A 201 -9.80 8.53 14.34
C VAL A 201 -8.69 7.68 14.92
N SER A 202 -9.04 6.56 15.55
CA SER A 202 -8.07 5.56 16.01
C SER A 202 -8.58 4.16 15.69
N PRO A 203 -8.56 3.76 14.40
CA PRO A 203 -9.01 2.43 14.02
C PRO A 203 -8.04 1.38 14.58
N MET A 204 -8.60 0.30 15.13
CA MET A 204 -7.81 -0.80 15.72
C MET A 204 -7.52 -1.92 14.71
N GLU A 205 -8.38 -2.10 13.71
CA GLU A 205 -8.27 -3.15 12.69
C GLU A 205 -8.03 -2.53 11.32
N SER A 206 -6.88 -2.79 10.69
CA SER A 206 -6.46 -2.16 9.43
C SER A 206 -6.54 -3.08 8.20
N GLY A 207 -6.92 -4.34 8.41
CA GLY A 207 -6.95 -5.35 7.35
C GLY A 207 -5.54 -5.82 6.97
N PRO A 208 -5.14 -7.05 7.33
CA PRO A 208 -3.86 -7.60 6.88
C PRO A 208 -3.86 -7.83 5.36
N ALA A 209 -2.67 -7.97 4.79
CA ALA A 209 -2.47 -8.19 3.36
C ALA A 209 -1.46 -9.31 3.10
N PHE A 210 -1.58 -9.92 1.92
CA PHE A 210 -0.71 -11.00 1.46
C PHE A 210 -0.12 -10.66 0.10
N ALA A 211 1.11 -11.10 -0.12
CA ALA A 211 1.78 -10.97 -1.41
C ALA A 211 2.41 -12.30 -1.82
N GLY A 212 2.35 -12.62 -3.10
CA GLY A 212 2.93 -13.82 -3.69
C GLY A 212 3.89 -13.45 -4.81
N HIS A 213 5.15 -13.86 -4.70
CA HIS A 213 6.20 -13.45 -5.61
C HIS A 213 6.77 -14.66 -6.35
N ILE A 214 7.09 -14.47 -7.63
CA ILE A 214 7.73 -15.44 -8.50
C ILE A 214 8.99 -14.80 -9.06
N VAL A 215 10.11 -15.50 -8.96
CA VAL A 215 11.38 -15.03 -9.51
C VAL A 215 12.08 -16.15 -10.25
N ASP A 216 12.57 -15.83 -11.44
CA ASP A 216 13.47 -16.68 -12.22
C ASP A 216 14.88 -16.10 -12.12
N VAL A 217 15.85 -16.96 -11.82
CA VAL A 217 17.27 -16.58 -11.74
C VAL A 217 18.13 -17.49 -12.59
N GLU A 218 19.29 -16.99 -13.00
CA GLU A 218 20.43 -17.76 -13.50
C GLU A 218 21.58 -17.60 -12.53
N VAL A 219 22.33 -18.68 -12.27
CA VAL A 219 23.52 -18.66 -11.43
C VAL A 219 24.73 -19.08 -12.25
N ASP A 220 25.76 -18.25 -12.26
CA ASP A 220 27.06 -18.61 -12.81
C ASP A 220 27.82 -19.48 -11.78
N PRO A 221 28.05 -20.78 -12.06
CA PRO A 221 28.69 -21.68 -11.10
C PRO A 221 30.19 -21.37 -10.88
N GLU A 222 30.86 -20.69 -11.81
CA GLU A 222 32.28 -20.34 -11.66
C GLU A 222 32.46 -19.12 -10.76
N THR A 223 31.53 -18.17 -10.81
CA THR A 223 31.65 -16.91 -10.07
C THR A 223 30.72 -16.82 -8.87
N GLY A 224 29.66 -17.62 -8.81
CA GLY A 224 28.57 -17.50 -7.85
C GLY A 224 27.63 -16.32 -8.13
N LYS A 225 27.78 -15.61 -9.25
CA LYS A 225 26.93 -14.46 -9.58
C LYS A 225 25.50 -14.93 -9.89
N VAL A 226 24.51 -14.24 -9.32
CA VAL A 226 23.09 -14.45 -9.60
C VAL A 226 22.58 -13.33 -10.49
N ASP A 227 21.97 -13.69 -11.62
CA ASP A 227 21.25 -12.76 -12.50
C ASP A 227 19.73 -12.98 -12.35
N VAL A 228 18.99 -11.92 -12.03
CA VAL A 228 17.52 -11.96 -11.94
C VAL A 228 16.93 -11.81 -13.34
N LEU A 229 16.37 -12.88 -13.88
CA LEU A 229 15.89 -12.93 -15.27
C LEU A 229 14.48 -12.35 -15.42
N ARG A 230 13.60 -12.64 -14.45
CA ARG A 230 12.20 -12.23 -14.47
C ARG A 230 11.66 -12.17 -13.04
N TYR A 231 10.81 -11.19 -12.77
CA TYR A 231 10.16 -11.04 -11.47
C TYR A 231 8.69 -10.66 -11.64
N THR A 232 7.80 -11.35 -10.93
CA THR A 232 6.39 -10.99 -10.80
C THR A 232 6.00 -10.91 -9.32
N ALA A 233 5.38 -9.80 -8.93
CA ALA A 233 4.81 -9.59 -7.61
C ALA A 233 3.28 -9.51 -7.72
N VAL A 234 2.58 -10.34 -6.94
CA VAL A 234 1.13 -10.37 -6.84
C VAL A 234 0.75 -9.96 -5.43
N GLN A 235 -0.22 -9.06 -5.25
CA GLN A 235 -0.58 -8.59 -3.90
C GLN A 235 -2.07 -8.33 -3.76
N ASP A 236 -2.65 -8.74 -2.63
CA ASP A 236 -3.94 -8.24 -2.15
C ASP A 236 -3.76 -6.83 -1.60
N VAL A 237 -4.38 -5.85 -2.25
CA VAL A 237 -4.24 -4.43 -1.91
C VAL A 237 -5.50 -3.85 -1.28
N GLY A 238 -6.53 -4.67 -1.05
CA GLY A 238 -7.88 -4.15 -0.86
C GLY A 238 -8.35 -3.44 -2.12
N THR A 239 -8.87 -2.22 -1.98
CA THR A 239 -9.16 -1.34 -3.11
C THR A 239 -7.95 -0.49 -3.46
N ALA A 240 -7.53 -0.50 -4.73
CA ALA A 240 -6.45 0.32 -5.23
C ALA A 240 -6.92 1.77 -5.44
N VAL A 241 -6.50 2.68 -4.55
CA VAL A 241 -6.81 4.12 -4.70
C VAL A 241 -6.26 4.69 -6.00
N HIS A 242 -5.01 4.35 -6.32
CA HIS A 242 -4.38 4.71 -7.59
C HIS A 242 -3.48 3.56 -8.07
N PRO A 243 -3.90 2.78 -9.09
CA PRO A 243 -3.21 1.56 -9.50
C PRO A 243 -1.71 1.72 -9.74
N SER A 244 -1.27 2.74 -10.50
CA SER A 244 0.16 2.92 -10.79
C SER A 244 1.00 3.28 -9.56
N TYR A 245 0.42 3.87 -8.52
CA TYR A 245 1.16 4.15 -7.27
C TYR A 245 1.31 2.86 -6.46
N VAL A 246 0.28 2.02 -6.46
CA VAL A 246 0.31 0.69 -5.85
C VAL A 246 1.36 -0.18 -6.54
N GLU A 247 1.37 -0.23 -7.87
CA GLU A 247 2.39 -0.93 -8.66
C GLU A 247 3.81 -0.44 -8.33
N GLY A 248 4.01 0.88 -8.24
CA GLY A 248 5.29 1.48 -7.86
C GLY A 248 5.77 1.06 -6.46
N GLN A 249 4.86 0.97 -5.48
CA GLN A 249 5.18 0.46 -4.14
C GLN A 249 5.56 -1.03 -4.17
N MET A 250 4.83 -1.84 -4.93
CA MET A 250 5.15 -3.26 -5.14
C MET A 250 6.55 -3.44 -5.73
N GLN A 251 6.88 -2.67 -6.77
CA GLN A 251 8.18 -2.69 -7.43
C GLN A 251 9.31 -2.23 -6.49
N GLY A 252 9.07 -1.18 -5.71
CA GLY A 252 10.03 -0.67 -4.72
C GLY A 252 10.36 -1.70 -3.64
N GLY A 253 9.33 -2.36 -3.07
CA GLY A 253 9.52 -3.40 -2.06
C GLY A 253 10.26 -4.63 -2.60
N VAL A 254 9.98 -5.01 -3.85
CA VAL A 254 10.75 -6.07 -4.53
C VAL A 254 12.22 -5.67 -4.68
N ALA A 255 12.51 -4.46 -5.16
CA ALA A 255 13.88 -4.01 -5.36
C ALA A 255 14.68 -4.05 -4.05
N GLN A 256 14.11 -3.54 -2.96
CA GLN A 256 14.71 -3.62 -1.61
C GLN A 256 14.92 -5.06 -1.17
N GLY A 257 13.90 -5.91 -1.29
CA GLY A 257 13.99 -7.29 -0.83
C GLY A 257 14.96 -8.15 -1.65
N VAL A 258 15.15 -7.87 -2.94
CA VAL A 258 16.18 -8.54 -3.76
C VAL A 258 17.57 -8.08 -3.34
N GLY A 259 17.76 -6.79 -3.03
CA GLY A 259 19.00 -6.28 -2.44
C GLY A 259 19.37 -7.02 -1.16
N MET A 260 18.43 -7.13 -0.22
CA MET A 260 18.60 -7.93 1.01
C MET A 260 18.90 -9.41 0.74
N ALA A 261 18.38 -9.97 -0.34
CA ALA A 261 18.58 -11.37 -0.69
C ALA A 261 19.96 -11.65 -1.30
N LEU A 262 20.55 -10.71 -2.03
CA LEU A 262 21.73 -10.95 -2.87
C LEU A 262 22.98 -10.17 -2.45
N THR A 263 22.85 -8.93 -1.97
CA THR A 263 23.97 -7.98 -1.94
C THR A 263 24.07 -7.12 -0.68
N GLU A 264 22.97 -6.88 0.04
CA GLU A 264 22.95 -6.00 1.20
C GLU A 264 23.20 -6.77 2.50
N GLU A 265 24.26 -6.39 3.21
CA GLU A 265 24.59 -6.89 4.55
C GLU A 265 25.20 -5.79 5.40
N TYR A 266 25.16 -5.95 6.73
CA TYR A 266 25.97 -5.14 7.64
C TYR A 266 27.23 -5.91 8.01
N PHE A 267 28.39 -5.42 7.58
CA PHE A 267 29.66 -6.07 7.85
C PHE A 267 30.40 -5.36 8.98
N TYR A 268 30.63 -6.07 10.09
CA TYR A 268 31.28 -5.54 11.29
C TYR A 268 32.66 -6.19 11.50
N SER A 269 33.65 -5.39 11.91
CA SER A 269 34.93 -5.89 12.42
C SER A 269 34.82 -6.42 13.85
N ASP A 270 35.86 -7.11 14.31
CA ASP A 270 35.96 -7.68 15.66
C ASP A 270 35.83 -6.64 16.80
N ASP A 271 36.12 -5.36 16.51
CA ASP A 271 35.98 -4.24 17.45
C ASP A 271 34.59 -3.56 17.40
N GLY A 272 33.69 -4.05 16.54
CA GLY A 272 32.32 -3.54 16.38
C GLY A 272 32.16 -2.40 15.37
N THR A 273 33.20 -2.05 14.61
CA THR A 273 33.11 -1.01 13.57
C THR A 273 32.41 -1.56 12.32
N MET A 274 31.43 -0.83 11.78
CA MET A 274 30.81 -1.18 10.49
C MET A 274 31.74 -0.81 9.34
N LEU A 275 32.23 -1.83 8.63
CA LEU A 275 33.25 -1.69 7.59
C LEU A 275 32.67 -1.28 6.22
N ASN A 276 31.38 -1.51 5.98
CA ASN A 276 30.72 -1.19 4.72
C ASN A 276 29.69 -0.06 4.84
N SER A 277 29.97 0.97 5.65
CA SER A 277 29.05 2.09 5.93
C SER A 277 28.88 3.11 4.79
N SER A 278 29.32 2.78 3.57
CA SER A 278 29.22 3.62 2.38
C SER A 278 28.39 2.93 1.29
N LEU A 279 27.77 3.71 0.39
CA LEU A 279 27.01 3.15 -0.75
C LEU A 279 27.88 2.46 -1.81
N LEU A 280 29.22 2.50 -1.66
CA LEU A 280 30.12 1.71 -2.50
C LEU A 280 30.14 0.24 -2.07
N ASP A 281 30.12 0.01 -0.76
CA ASP A 281 30.32 -1.31 -0.14
C ASP A 281 29.02 -1.91 0.39
N TYR A 282 28.06 -1.08 0.81
CA TYR A 282 26.66 -1.48 1.01
C TYR A 282 25.94 -1.44 -0.34
N ARG A 283 25.95 -2.57 -1.03
CA ARG A 283 25.55 -2.65 -2.44
C ARG A 283 24.04 -2.78 -2.60
N MET A 284 23.36 -1.65 -2.67
CA MET A 284 21.98 -1.60 -3.13
C MET A 284 21.89 -1.94 -4.63
N PRO A 285 20.83 -2.65 -5.09
CA PRO A 285 20.61 -2.91 -6.50
C PRO A 285 20.51 -1.63 -7.34
N THR A 286 21.02 -1.70 -8.55
CA THR A 286 20.90 -0.67 -9.58
C THR A 286 19.89 -1.08 -10.65
N ALA A 287 19.57 -0.17 -11.57
CA ALA A 287 18.69 -0.46 -12.71
C ALA A 287 19.25 -1.52 -13.68
N LEU A 288 20.52 -1.90 -13.56
CA LEU A 288 21.13 -2.97 -14.36
C LEU A 288 21.04 -4.34 -13.70
N ASP A 289 20.71 -4.40 -12.40
CA ASP A 289 20.68 -5.65 -11.63
C ASP A 289 19.30 -6.30 -11.61
N LEU A 290 18.25 -5.54 -11.98
CA LEU A 290 16.86 -5.97 -11.91
C LEU A 290 16.15 -5.82 -13.26
N PRO A 291 15.32 -6.79 -13.67
CA PRO A 291 14.40 -6.61 -14.78
C PRO A 291 13.24 -5.69 -14.35
N MET A 292 12.42 -5.28 -15.32
CA MET A 292 11.13 -4.67 -14.97
C MET A 292 10.29 -5.68 -14.19
N ILE A 293 9.88 -5.28 -12.99
CA ILE A 293 9.06 -6.10 -12.09
C ILE A 293 7.60 -5.98 -12.52
N ASP A 294 7.01 -7.12 -12.88
CA ASP A 294 5.60 -7.23 -13.23
C ASP A 294 4.74 -7.23 -11.96
N ALA A 295 3.87 -6.24 -11.80
CA ALA A 295 3.05 -6.05 -10.61
C ALA A 295 1.58 -6.38 -10.93
N ILE A 296 1.02 -7.39 -10.27
CA ILE A 296 -0.36 -7.83 -10.45
C ILE A 296 -1.15 -7.47 -9.20
N ILE A 297 -2.09 -6.53 -9.35
CA ILE A 297 -3.01 -6.11 -8.30
C ILE A 297 -4.15 -7.11 -8.16
N VAL A 298 -4.36 -7.59 -6.93
CA VAL A 298 -5.54 -8.37 -6.53
C VAL A 298 -6.38 -7.51 -5.60
N GLU A 299 -7.64 -7.29 -5.92
CA GLU A 299 -8.53 -6.45 -5.13
C GLU A 299 -9.51 -7.29 -4.31
N VAL A 300 -9.23 -7.45 -3.01
CA VAL A 300 -10.15 -8.04 -2.02
C VAL A 300 -10.50 -6.97 -0.97
N PRO A 301 -11.57 -6.18 -1.20
CA PRO A 301 -11.90 -5.01 -0.41
C PRO A 301 -11.95 -5.30 1.10
N ASN A 302 -11.33 -4.42 1.88
CA ASN A 302 -11.35 -4.48 3.34
C ASN A 302 -12.68 -3.92 3.90
N PRO A 303 -13.56 -4.75 4.48
CA PRO A 303 -14.84 -4.27 5.02
C PRO A 303 -14.67 -3.30 6.19
N GLY A 304 -13.49 -3.28 6.83
CA GLY A 304 -13.15 -2.32 7.88
C GLY A 304 -12.67 -0.97 7.35
N SER A 305 -12.77 -0.68 6.05
CA SER A 305 -12.44 0.62 5.48
C SER A 305 -13.65 1.20 4.75
N PRO A 306 -13.92 2.52 4.83
CA PRO A 306 -14.98 3.16 4.05
C PRO A 306 -14.89 2.90 2.54
N TYR A 307 -13.68 2.68 2.02
CA TYR A 307 -13.42 2.47 0.60
C TYR A 307 -12.81 1.10 0.28
N GLY A 308 -12.75 0.20 1.26
CA GLY A 308 -12.13 -1.11 1.05
C GLY A 308 -10.60 -1.13 1.01
N VAL A 309 -9.91 -0.03 1.35
CA VAL A 309 -8.45 0.09 1.18
C VAL A 309 -7.67 -0.67 2.26
N ARG A 310 -6.45 -1.07 1.91
CA ARG A 310 -5.43 -1.61 2.83
C ARG A 310 -4.12 -0.83 2.69
N GLY A 311 -3.18 -1.12 3.58
CA GLY A 311 -1.79 -0.72 3.42
C GLY A 311 -1.08 -1.59 2.38
N VAL A 312 -0.28 -0.96 1.50
CA VAL A 312 0.39 -1.67 0.39
C VAL A 312 1.92 -1.63 0.43
N GLY A 313 2.53 -0.70 1.17
CA GLY A 313 3.95 -0.36 1.03
C GLY A 313 4.94 -1.41 1.53
N GLU A 314 4.63 -2.10 2.64
CA GLU A 314 5.59 -3.03 3.26
C GLU A 314 5.32 -4.51 2.91
N VAL A 315 4.10 -4.87 2.52
CA VAL A 315 3.77 -6.23 2.07
C VAL A 315 4.75 -6.81 1.02
N PRO A 316 5.16 -6.06 -0.03
CA PRO A 316 6.01 -6.59 -1.09
C PRO A 316 7.48 -6.80 -0.68
N ILE A 317 7.93 -6.27 0.46
CA ILE A 317 9.31 -6.51 0.93
C ILE A 317 9.47 -7.89 1.59
N VAL A 318 8.36 -8.53 1.99
CA VAL A 318 8.38 -9.79 2.76
C VAL A 318 8.78 -11.01 1.90
N PRO A 319 8.20 -11.25 0.71
CA PRO A 319 8.51 -12.45 -0.07
C PRO A 319 9.91 -12.55 -0.72
N PRO A 320 10.56 -11.46 -1.19
CA PRO A 320 11.76 -11.54 -2.03
C PRO A 320 12.89 -12.43 -1.50
N LEU A 321 13.24 -12.32 -0.21
CA LEU A 321 14.34 -13.08 0.39
C LEU A 321 14.15 -14.60 0.19
N ALA A 322 12.96 -15.11 0.51
CA ALA A 322 12.64 -16.52 0.35
C ALA A 322 12.43 -16.91 -1.12
N ALA A 323 11.84 -16.03 -1.94
CA ALA A 323 11.64 -16.29 -3.36
C ALA A 323 12.99 -16.47 -4.07
N VAL A 324 13.93 -15.55 -3.85
CA VAL A 324 15.27 -15.59 -4.44
C VAL A 324 16.05 -16.80 -3.93
N ALA A 325 16.04 -17.07 -2.61
CA ALA A 325 16.71 -18.25 -2.06
C ALA A 325 16.17 -19.57 -2.64
N ASN A 326 14.86 -19.68 -2.81
CA ASN A 326 14.25 -20.85 -3.46
C ASN A 326 14.66 -20.97 -4.93
N ALA A 327 14.79 -19.84 -5.64
CA ALA A 327 15.20 -19.83 -7.05
C ALA A 327 16.66 -20.26 -7.22
N VAL A 328 17.57 -19.69 -6.42
CA VAL A 328 18.99 -20.08 -6.42
C VAL A 328 19.14 -21.55 -6.01
N SER A 329 18.38 -22.00 -5.00
CA SER A 329 18.41 -23.41 -4.59
C SER A 329 17.95 -24.36 -5.70
N ALA A 330 16.92 -23.97 -6.46
CA ALA A 330 16.44 -24.74 -7.60
C ALA A 330 17.45 -24.74 -8.77
N ALA A 331 18.16 -23.62 -8.97
CA ALA A 331 19.18 -23.49 -10.00
C ALA A 331 20.40 -24.40 -9.76
N LEU A 332 20.84 -24.48 -8.50
CA LEU A 332 22.04 -25.24 -8.10
C LEU A 332 21.73 -26.68 -7.66
N GLY A 333 20.46 -27.00 -7.38
CA GLY A 333 20.07 -28.31 -6.83
C GLY A 333 20.44 -28.50 -5.35
N GLN A 334 20.88 -27.44 -4.67
CA GLN A 334 21.28 -27.42 -3.26
C GLN A 334 20.43 -26.40 -2.49
N ARG A 335 20.11 -26.68 -1.22
CA ARG A 335 19.32 -25.74 -0.42
C ARG A 335 20.22 -24.66 0.19
N MET A 336 20.06 -23.43 -0.26
CA MET A 336 20.72 -22.27 0.35
C MET A 336 20.07 -21.95 1.71
N THR A 337 20.89 -21.67 2.72
CA THR A 337 20.40 -21.43 4.10
C THR A 337 20.86 -20.12 4.73
N THR A 338 21.80 -19.41 4.09
CA THR A 338 22.36 -18.15 4.57
C THR A 338 22.09 -17.03 3.57
N LEU A 339 21.66 -15.87 4.05
CA LEU A 339 21.52 -14.64 3.27
C LEU A 339 22.50 -13.57 3.79
N PRO A 340 22.95 -12.63 2.95
CA PRO A 340 22.69 -12.56 1.51
C PRO A 340 23.46 -13.62 0.68
N LEU A 341 22.89 -14.01 -0.46
CA LEU A 341 23.48 -14.94 -1.43
C LEU A 341 24.50 -14.22 -2.30
N THR A 342 25.52 -13.66 -1.66
CA THR A 342 26.63 -13.04 -2.36
C THR A 342 27.39 -14.10 -3.17
N PRO A 343 28.12 -13.70 -4.24
CA PRO A 343 28.93 -14.65 -5.00
C PRO A 343 29.87 -15.49 -4.14
N ARG A 344 30.51 -14.87 -3.13
CA ARG A 344 31.35 -15.57 -2.15
C ARG A 344 30.56 -16.62 -1.37
N GLN A 345 29.38 -16.25 -0.85
CA GLN A 345 28.55 -17.14 -0.05
C GLN A 345 28.08 -18.36 -0.86
N ILE A 346 27.68 -18.16 -2.12
CA ILE A 346 27.27 -19.24 -3.01
C ILE A 346 28.42 -20.21 -3.24
N LEU A 347 29.60 -19.70 -3.61
CA LEU A 347 30.77 -20.55 -3.86
C LEU A 347 31.17 -21.36 -2.61
N GLU A 348 31.18 -20.74 -1.43
CA GLU A 348 31.48 -21.42 -0.17
C GLU A 348 30.48 -22.54 0.14
N GLU A 349 29.17 -22.32 -0.01
CA GLU A 349 28.15 -23.35 0.25
C GLU A 349 28.19 -24.49 -0.78
N THR A 350 28.53 -24.20 -2.04
CA THR A 350 28.63 -25.24 -3.09
C THR A 350 29.89 -26.10 -3.00
N VAL A 351 31.02 -25.56 -2.52
CA VAL A 351 32.29 -26.30 -2.40
C VAL A 351 32.29 -27.24 -1.20
N LEU A 352 31.48 -26.98 -0.17
CA LEU A 352 31.43 -27.80 1.05
C LEU A 352 30.71 -29.15 0.87
N GLU A 353 30.06 -29.41 -0.27
CA GLU A 353 29.38 -30.69 -0.58
C GLU A 353 30.16 -31.63 -1.51
N GLU A 354 31.29 -31.21 -2.09
CA GLU A 354 32.20 -32.08 -2.89
C GLU A 354 33.30 -32.75 -2.03
#